data_AF-A0A7Z9UBE9-F1
#
_entry.id   AF-A0A7Z9UBE9-F1
#
_cell.length_a   1.000
_cell.length_b   1.000
_cell.length_c   1.000
_cell.angle_alpha   90.00
_cell.angle_beta   90.00
_cell.angle_gamma   90.00
#
_symmetry.space_group_name_H-M   'P 1'
#
loop_
_entity.id
_entity.type
_entity.pdbx_description
1 polymer ?
#
loop_
_entity_poly.entity_id
_entity_poly.type
_entity_poly.pdbx_seq_one_letter_code
_entity_poly.pdbx_strand_id
1 'polypeptide(L)'
;MYATQNLQNAYQMSTEITEQSRETAPERVLRLALDLPNNDPELEKEAERIERLLENLTEPLTETGAELQDQLAYAMESLLEGIFLLLEAETSEDFDNACGAVLRCHGLVQDLQESLEELDQVSPLVA
;
A
#
# COMPACT_ATOMS: atom_id res chain seq x y z
N MET A 1 25.11 -29.35 -19.22
CA MET A 1 24.85 -29.08 -17.79
C MET A 1 24.36 -27.63 -17.61
N TYR A 2 23.43 -27.15 -18.44
CA TYR A 2 22.96 -25.74 -18.45
C TYR A 2 21.43 -25.59 -18.32
N ALA A 3 20.66 -26.65 -18.58
CA ALA A 3 19.20 -26.60 -18.54
C ALA A 3 18.65 -26.50 -17.10
N THR A 4 19.34 -27.10 -16.13
CA THR A 4 18.94 -27.06 -14.72
C THR A 4 19.15 -25.69 -14.08
N GLN A 5 20.14 -24.93 -14.55
CA GLN A 5 20.47 -23.61 -14.01
C GLN A 5 19.50 -22.52 -14.50
N ASN A 6 19.01 -22.63 -15.75
CA ASN A 6 17.96 -21.75 -16.27
C ASN A 6 16.59 -21.99 -15.60
N LEU A 7 16.28 -23.23 -15.22
CA LEU A 7 15.06 -23.54 -14.48
C LEU A 7 15.10 -22.98 -13.05
N GLN A 8 16.23 -23.12 -12.35
CA GLN A 8 16.38 -22.55 -11.00
C GLN A 8 16.29 -21.02 -11.00
N ASN A 9 16.91 -20.33 -11.96
CA ASN A 9 16.77 -18.87 -12.10
C ASN A 9 15.33 -18.44 -12.45
N ALA A 10 14.62 -19.20 -13.29
CA ALA A 10 13.23 -18.89 -13.62
C ALA A 10 12.28 -19.11 -12.42
N TYR A 11 12.53 -20.14 -11.61
CA TYR A 11 11.78 -20.36 -10.37
C TYR A 11 12.11 -19.29 -9.32
N GLN A 12 13.36 -18.85 -9.19
CA GLN A 12 13.74 -17.77 -8.26
C GLN A 12 13.15 -16.42 -8.66
N MET A 13 13.22 -16.04 -9.95
CA MET A 13 12.53 -14.85 -10.46
C MET A 13 11.02 -14.95 -10.29
N SER A 14 10.44 -16.13 -10.53
CA SER A 14 9.02 -16.36 -10.31
C SER A 14 8.64 -16.15 -8.84
N THR A 15 9.40 -16.68 -7.87
CA THR A 15 9.11 -16.48 -6.45
C THR A 15 9.30 -15.03 -6.00
N GLU A 16 10.34 -14.32 -6.47
CA GLU A 16 10.55 -12.90 -6.15
C GLU A 16 9.42 -12.02 -6.71
N ILE A 17 8.95 -12.30 -7.93
CA ILE A 17 7.80 -11.60 -8.53
C ILE A 17 6.49 -11.93 -7.80
N THR A 18 6.36 -13.15 -7.23
CA THR A 18 5.14 -13.56 -6.52
C THR A 18 5.06 -12.96 -5.10
N GLU A 19 6.20 -12.75 -4.43
CA GLU A 19 6.25 -12.10 -3.11
C GLU A 19 6.09 -10.57 -3.20
N GLN A 20 6.67 -9.92 -4.22
CA GLN A 20 6.43 -8.49 -4.50
C GLN A 20 4.98 -8.18 -4.86
N SER A 21 4.20 -9.18 -5.29
CA SER A 21 2.80 -9.03 -5.67
C SER A 21 1.82 -8.99 -4.49
N ARG A 22 2.30 -9.11 -3.24
CA ARG A 22 1.47 -9.04 -2.02
C ARG A 22 1.82 -7.89 -1.07
N GLU A 23 2.83 -7.10 -1.41
CA GLU A 23 3.26 -5.97 -0.58
C GLU A 23 2.14 -4.93 -0.50
N THR A 24 1.69 -4.62 0.72
CA THR A 24 0.69 -3.56 0.95
C THR A 24 1.32 -2.18 0.74
N ALA A 25 0.50 -1.14 0.52
CA ALA A 25 1.03 0.21 0.32
C ALA A 25 1.89 0.68 1.53
N PRO A 26 1.50 0.47 2.80
CA PRO A 26 2.33 0.82 3.94
C PRO A 26 3.65 0.03 4.01
N GLU A 27 3.65 -1.27 3.68
CA GLU A 27 4.88 -2.07 3.63
C GLU A 27 5.87 -1.54 2.59
N ARG A 28 5.35 -1.18 1.41
CA ARG A 28 6.15 -0.58 0.35
C ARG A 28 6.79 0.72 0.78
N VAL A 29 6.00 1.60 1.40
CA VAL A 29 6.50 2.89 1.91
C VAL A 29 7.63 2.66 2.92
N LEU A 30 7.43 1.78 3.90
CA LEU A 30 8.45 1.48 4.90
C LEU A 30 9.72 0.90 4.26
N ARG A 31 9.59 -0.02 3.29
CA ARG A 31 10.74 -0.58 2.58
C ARG A 31 11.52 0.49 1.84
N LEU A 32 10.83 1.40 1.15
CA LEU A 32 11.46 2.51 0.43
C LEU A 32 12.14 3.48 1.41
N ALA A 33 11.52 3.74 2.56
CA ALA A 33 12.03 4.62 3.60
C ALA A 33 13.39 4.19 4.17
N LEU A 34 13.72 2.89 4.14
CA LEU A 34 14.98 2.35 4.68
C LEU A 34 16.24 2.83 3.94
N ASP A 35 16.11 3.32 2.71
CA ASP A 35 17.22 3.78 1.88
C ASP A 35 17.02 5.23 1.41
N LEU A 36 16.41 6.07 2.26
CA LEU A 36 16.37 7.51 2.03
C LEU A 36 17.77 8.12 2.22
N PRO A 37 18.14 9.13 1.40
CA PRO A 37 17.30 9.82 0.41
C PRO A 37 17.31 9.19 -1.00
N ASN A 38 17.96 8.03 -1.19
CA ASN A 38 18.09 7.44 -2.53
C ASN A 38 16.75 7.07 -3.16
N ASN A 39 15.76 6.74 -2.32
CA ASN A 39 14.40 6.37 -2.71
C ASN A 39 13.38 7.52 -2.64
N ASP A 40 13.78 8.79 -2.43
CA ASP A 40 12.84 9.93 -2.42
C ASP A 40 11.91 9.91 -3.65
N PRO A 41 12.40 9.75 -4.90
CA PRO A 41 11.54 9.78 -6.08
C PRO A 41 10.55 8.61 -6.14
N GLU A 42 10.90 7.49 -5.53
CA GLU A 42 10.08 6.28 -5.47
C GLU A 42 9.00 6.42 -4.39
N LEU A 43 9.31 7.09 -3.28
CA LEU A 43 8.35 7.47 -2.24
C LEU A 43 7.34 8.49 -2.78
N GLU A 44 7.79 9.49 -3.54
CA GLU A 44 6.91 10.46 -4.21
C GLU A 44 5.96 9.79 -5.20
N LYS A 45 6.46 8.86 -6.03
CA LYS A 45 5.61 8.08 -6.95
C LYS A 45 4.57 7.24 -6.20
N GLU A 46 4.93 6.71 -5.04
CA GLU A 46 4.00 5.93 -4.23
C GLU A 46 2.93 6.83 -3.59
N ALA A 47 3.28 8.05 -3.16
CA ALA A 47 2.32 9.07 -2.75
C ALA A 47 1.35 9.42 -3.89
N GLU A 48 1.86 9.75 -5.08
CA GLU A 48 1.01 10.02 -6.26
C GLU A 48 0.08 8.84 -6.58
N ARG A 49 0.57 7.61 -6.43
CA ARG A 49 -0.24 6.41 -6.65
C ARG A 49 -1.40 6.33 -5.66
N ILE A 50 -1.17 6.63 -4.39
CA ILE A 50 -2.18 6.63 -3.33
C ILE A 50 -3.18 7.77 -3.54
N GLU A 51 -2.72 8.98 -3.87
CA GLU A 51 -3.59 10.11 -4.23
C GLU A 51 -4.54 9.74 -5.37
N ARG A 52 -4.02 9.15 -6.45
CA ARG A 52 -4.87 8.69 -7.57
C ARG A 52 -5.86 7.62 -7.15
N LEU A 53 -5.51 6.74 -6.22
CA LEU A 53 -6.47 5.75 -5.73
C LEU A 53 -7.60 6.42 -4.93
N LEU A 54 -7.28 7.39 -4.07
CA LEU A 54 -8.26 8.20 -3.35
C LEU A 54 -9.20 8.95 -4.31
N GLU A 55 -8.66 9.57 -5.36
CA GLU A 55 -9.46 10.27 -6.38
C GLU A 55 -10.40 9.34 -7.16
N ASN A 56 -10.03 8.07 -7.31
CA ASN A 56 -10.80 7.07 -8.05
C ASN A 56 -11.72 6.21 -7.16
N LEU A 57 -11.86 6.55 -5.87
CA LEU A 57 -12.82 5.91 -4.98
C LEU A 57 -14.24 6.09 -5.54
N THR A 58 -14.86 4.99 -5.96
CA THR A 58 -16.19 4.96 -6.59
C THR A 58 -17.31 5.11 -5.57
N GLU A 59 -18.42 5.74 -5.92
CA GLU A 59 -19.55 5.83 -5.00
C GLU A 59 -20.10 4.43 -4.64
N PRO A 60 -20.22 4.09 -3.34
CA PRO A 60 -20.64 2.77 -2.91
C PRO A 60 -22.14 2.58 -3.06
N LEU A 61 -22.56 1.35 -3.41
CA LEU A 61 -23.97 1.00 -3.63
C LEU A 61 -24.75 0.70 -2.33
N THR A 62 -24.06 0.59 -1.19
CA THR A 62 -24.65 0.26 0.11
C THR A 62 -24.11 1.18 1.20
N GLU A 63 -24.89 1.39 2.26
CA GLU A 63 -24.50 2.19 3.43
C GLU A 63 -23.27 1.60 4.14
N THR A 64 -23.21 0.27 4.29
CA THR A 64 -22.01 -0.41 4.84
C THR A 64 -20.78 -0.24 3.95
N GLY A 65 -20.96 -0.26 2.63
CA GLY A 65 -19.88 0.06 1.68
C GLY A 65 -19.38 1.50 1.85
N ALA A 66 -20.30 2.46 2.06
CA ALA A 66 -19.96 3.86 2.34
C ALA A 66 -19.12 4.01 3.60
N GLU A 67 -19.52 3.38 4.71
CA GLU A 67 -18.77 3.46 5.96
C GLU A 67 -17.36 2.87 5.85
N LEU A 68 -17.21 1.73 5.17
CA LEU A 68 -15.91 1.09 4.96
C LEU A 68 -15.02 1.89 4.02
N GLN A 69 -15.62 2.50 3.00
CA GLN A 69 -14.89 3.33 2.06
C GLN A 69 -14.44 4.65 2.68
N ASP A 70 -15.25 5.27 3.53
CA ASP A 70 -14.85 6.44 4.32
C ASP A 70 -13.67 6.11 5.25
N GLN A 71 -13.70 4.93 5.88
CA GLN A 71 -12.59 4.45 6.71
C GLN A 71 -11.34 4.20 5.87
N LEU A 72 -11.49 3.65 4.66
CA LEU A 72 -10.37 3.37 3.77
C LEU A 72 -9.74 4.68 3.30
N ALA A 73 -10.58 5.66 2.91
CA ALA A 73 -10.14 6.99 2.52
C ALA A 73 -9.32 7.64 3.65
N TYR A 74 -9.85 7.63 4.88
CA TYR A 74 -9.15 8.15 6.04
C TYR A 74 -7.79 7.46 6.29
N ALA A 75 -7.75 6.13 6.15
CA ALA A 75 -6.52 5.36 6.32
C ALA A 75 -5.48 5.69 5.24
N MET A 76 -5.92 5.87 3.99
CA MET A 76 -5.06 6.22 2.86
C MET A 76 -4.57 7.67 2.92
N GLU A 77 -5.40 8.62 3.40
CA GLU A 77 -4.98 10.00 3.69
C GLU A 77 -3.92 10.03 4.81
N SER A 78 -4.14 9.28 5.88
CA SER A 78 -3.16 9.15 6.97
C SER A 78 -1.84 8.53 6.50
N LEU A 79 -1.91 7.61 5.54
CA LEU A 79 -0.71 7.04 4.91
C LEU A 79 0.05 8.08 4.08
N LEU A 80 -0.66 8.91 3.30
CA LEU A 80 -0.05 10.02 2.55
C LEU A 80 0.66 11.00 3.49
N GLU A 81 0.01 11.40 4.59
CA GLU A 81 0.65 12.24 5.60
C GLU A 81 1.94 11.59 6.14
N GLY A 82 1.92 10.28 6.41
CA GLY A 82 3.10 9.53 6.83
C GLY A 82 4.23 9.55 5.80
N ILE A 83 3.92 9.49 4.50
CA ILE A 83 4.91 9.60 3.43
C ILE A 83 5.55 10.99 3.39
N PHE A 84 4.75 12.05 3.48
CA PHE A 84 5.30 13.42 3.50
C PHE A 84 6.18 13.67 4.73
N LEU A 85 5.77 13.16 5.90
CA LEU A 85 6.61 13.22 7.10
C LEU A 85 7.95 12.49 6.93
N LEU A 86 7.99 11.37 6.19
CA LEU A 86 9.23 10.67 5.87
C LEU A 86 10.14 11.49 4.95
N LEU A 87 9.57 12.15 3.94
CA LEU A 87 10.31 13.02 3.01
C LEU A 87 10.85 14.28 3.69
N GLU A 88 10.14 14.78 4.69
CA GLU A 88 10.51 15.98 5.45
C GLU A 88 11.34 15.69 6.71
N ALA A 89 11.63 14.42 7.02
CA ALA A 89 12.33 14.04 8.23
C ALA A 89 13.79 14.55 8.23
N GLU A 90 14.11 15.45 9.16
CA GLU A 90 15.46 15.99 9.32
C GLU A 90 16.27 15.26 10.41
N THR A 91 15.58 14.57 11.31
CA THR A 91 16.18 13.83 12.42
C THR A 91 15.76 12.36 12.47
N SER A 92 16.53 11.54 13.18
CA SER A 92 16.16 10.14 13.43
C SER A 92 14.85 10.01 14.21
N GLU A 93 14.54 10.97 15.08
CA GLU A 93 13.28 10.97 15.84
C GLU A 93 12.09 11.27 14.91
N ASP A 94 12.25 12.21 13.99
CA ASP A 94 11.23 12.50 12.96
C ASP A 94 10.98 11.28 12.08
N PHE A 95 12.05 10.61 11.65
CA PHE A 95 11.98 9.39 10.86
C PHE A 95 11.25 8.26 11.60
N ASP A 96 11.60 8.01 12.86
CA ASP A 96 10.95 6.98 13.68
C ASP A 96 9.45 7.28 13.89
N ASN A 97 9.11 8.56 14.12
CA ASN A 97 7.73 9.01 14.27
C ASN A 97 6.93 8.82 12.97
N ALA A 98 7.53 9.15 11.83
CA ALA A 98 6.92 9.01 10.51
C ALA A 98 6.72 7.53 10.14
N CYS A 99 7.72 6.68 10.38
CA CYS A 99 7.58 5.21 10.28
C CYS A 99 6.43 4.69 11.16
N GLY A 100 6.32 5.21 12.39
CA GLY A 100 5.23 4.89 13.30
C GLY A 100 3.85 5.29 12.77
N ALA A 101 3.75 6.40 12.03
CA ALA A 101 2.50 6.82 11.37
C ALA A 101 2.11 5.87 10.24
N VAL A 102 3.06 5.52 9.38
CA VAL A 102 2.85 4.56 8.29
C VAL A 102 2.43 3.19 8.82
N LEU A 103 3.08 2.69 9.89
CA LEU A 103 2.75 1.40 10.50
C LEU A 103 1.33 1.33 11.06
N ARG A 104 0.79 2.44 11.59
CA ARG A 104 -0.61 2.48 12.07
C ARG A 104 -1.62 2.31 10.93
N CYS A 105 -1.24 2.68 9.71
CA CYS A 105 -2.09 2.54 8.53
C CYS A 105 -2.06 1.11 7.97
N HIS A 106 -1.02 0.32 8.25
CA HIS A 106 -0.82 -1.04 7.72
C HIS A 106 -2.02 -1.97 7.99
N GLY A 107 -2.34 -2.18 9.27
CA GLY A 107 -3.45 -3.08 9.63
C GLY A 107 -4.80 -2.58 9.12
N LEU A 108 -5.03 -1.26 9.19
CA LEU A 108 -6.31 -0.67 8.81
C LEU A 108 -6.56 -0.75 7.30
N VAL A 109 -5.56 -0.41 6.47
CA VAL A 109 -5.70 -0.44 5.01
C VAL A 109 -5.95 -1.86 4.52
N GLN A 110 -5.21 -2.85 5.06
CA GLN A 110 -5.37 -4.24 4.66
C GLN A 110 -6.76 -4.78 5.03
N ASP A 111 -7.18 -4.63 6.29
CA ASP A 111 -8.46 -5.13 6.78
C ASP A 111 -9.65 -4.54 6.00
N LEU A 112 -9.57 -3.25 5.65
CA LEU A 112 -10.61 -2.55 4.89
C LEU A 112 -10.66 -2.97 3.42
N GLN A 113 -9.49 -3.16 2.79
CA GLN A 113 -9.42 -3.66 1.42
C GLN A 113 -10.00 -5.07 1.30
N GLU A 114 -9.64 -5.97 2.22
CA GLU A 114 -10.20 -7.32 2.28
C GLU A 114 -11.72 -7.28 2.50
N SER A 115 -12.20 -6.46 3.43
CA SER A 115 -13.64 -6.33 3.73
C SER A 115 -14.45 -5.76 2.55
N LEU A 116 -13.90 -4.79 1.82
CA LEU A 116 -14.53 -4.21 0.62
C LEU A 116 -14.56 -5.22 -0.53
N GLU A 117 -13.48 -5.96 -0.76
CA GLU A 117 -13.44 -7.02 -1.77
C GLU A 117 -14.45 -8.14 -1.48
N GLU A 118 -14.62 -8.52 -0.21
CA GLU A 118 -15.65 -9.48 0.20
C GLU A 118 -17.06 -8.95 -0.08
N LEU A 119 -17.34 -7.68 0.24
CA LEU A 119 -18.62 -7.06 -0.06
C LEU A 119 -18.92 -6.99 -1.56
N ASP A 120 -17.95 -6.60 -2.39
CA ASP A 120 -18.11 -6.54 -3.84
C ASP A 120 -18.37 -7.93 -4.45
N GLN A 121 -17.71 -8.98 -3.92
CA GLN A 121 -17.95 -10.36 -4.35
C GLN A 121 -19.32 -10.91 -3.92
N VAL A 122 -19.87 -10.41 -2.82
CA VAL A 122 -21.19 -10.80 -2.30
C VAL A 122 -22.33 -9.96 -2.94
N SER A 123 -22.00 -8.83 -3.58
CA SER A 123 -22.95 -7.92 -4.26
C SER A 123 -22.99 -7.97 -5.81
N PRO A 124 -22.96 -9.13 -6.51
CA PRO A 124 -23.29 -9.16 -7.95
C PRO A 124 -24.81 -9.11 -8.21
N LEU A 125 -25.63 -8.72 -7.24
CA LEU A 125 -27.09 -8.76 -7.30
C LEU A 125 -27.70 -7.42 -6.89
N VAL A 126 -27.65 -6.41 -7.77
CA VAL A 126 -28.82 -5.65 -8.26
C VAL A 126 -28.39 -4.78 -9.47
N ALA A 127 -28.77 -5.24 -10.67
CA ALA A 127 -29.24 -4.50 -11.87
C ALA A 127 -28.62 -5.00 -13.19
#